data_AF-A0AAE1IU19-F1
#
_entry.id   AF-A0AAE1IU19-F1
#
_cell.length_a   1.000
_cell.length_b   1.000
_cell.length_c   1.000
_cell.angle_alpha   90.00
_cell.angle_beta   90.00
_cell.angle_gamma   90.00
#
_symmetry.space_group_name_H-M   'P 1'
#
loop_
_entity.id
_entity.type
_entity.pdbx_description
1 polymer ?
#
loop_
_entity_poly.entity_id
_entity_poly.type
_entity_poly.pdbx_seq_one_letter_code
_entity_poly.pdbx_strand_id
1 'polypeptide(L)'
;MRQERKLKHKSSADRRASEYALLRASFLRMRSLFERLKTCVYSTGSVAGFADLLRTLAQSLAKDDDDLAEFRKCIRVLADKVSSWSRHREELLDKYSRIEATNEQLRKELEEKIDQANKEKISFGRLEVHEIAAFILNSAGHYEAISRTCPNYYLSSESVALFADHLPSRPNYFVGQIVHIERQIVKALVTTSVWTEQSRADQLTSNTGKDRLSLNSGSTSNPYGLPGGCEYFVVTVAMLPDTIIHSAPPS
;
A
#
# COMPACT_ATOMS: atom_id res chain seq x y z
N MET A 1 -64.83 -82.01 5.52
CA MET A 1 -64.33 -81.27 6.71
C MET A 1 -62.79 -81.17 6.87
N ARG A 2 -61.99 -82.25 6.97
CA ARG A 2 -60.51 -82.13 7.13
C ARG A 2 -59.79 -81.56 5.89
N GLN A 3 -60.31 -81.85 4.70
CA GLN A 3 -59.70 -81.45 3.42
C GLN A 3 -59.92 -79.97 3.12
N GLU A 4 -61.12 -79.44 3.41
CA GLU A 4 -61.46 -78.01 3.22
C GLU A 4 -60.67 -77.08 4.14
N ARG A 5 -60.43 -77.48 5.40
CA ARG A 5 -59.61 -76.70 6.34
C ARG A 5 -58.16 -76.57 5.87
N LYS A 6 -57.60 -77.64 5.28
CA LYS A 6 -56.25 -77.62 4.69
C LYS A 6 -56.18 -76.72 3.45
N LEU A 7 -57.20 -76.76 2.59
CA LEU A 7 -57.27 -75.90 1.39
C LEU A 7 -57.38 -74.41 1.76
N LYS A 8 -58.19 -74.06 2.77
CA LYS A 8 -58.33 -72.68 3.26
C LYS A 8 -57.04 -72.15 3.90
N HIS A 9 -56.33 -72.98 4.66
CA HIS A 9 -55.02 -72.62 5.21
C HIS A 9 -53.96 -72.41 4.12
N LYS A 10 -53.96 -73.25 3.07
CA LYS A 10 -53.07 -73.08 1.92
C LYS A 10 -53.34 -71.77 1.17
N SER A 11 -54.61 -71.47 0.87
CA SER A 11 -55.01 -70.22 0.20
C SER A 11 -54.62 -68.95 1.01
N SER A 12 -54.75 -69.00 2.34
CA SER A 12 -54.32 -67.90 3.22
C SER A 12 -52.78 -67.75 3.24
N ALA A 13 -52.05 -68.86 3.24
CA ALA A 13 -50.58 -68.85 3.18
C ALA A 13 -50.07 -68.31 1.84
N ASP A 14 -50.67 -68.73 0.72
CA ASP A 14 -50.31 -68.27 -0.63
C ASP A 14 -50.56 -66.75 -0.78
N ARG A 15 -51.65 -66.23 -0.21
CA ARG A 15 -51.93 -64.78 -0.21
C ARG A 15 -50.86 -64.00 0.55
N ARG A 16 -50.48 -64.43 1.75
CA ARG A 16 -49.41 -63.80 2.54
C ARG A 16 -48.04 -63.90 1.86
N ALA A 17 -47.75 -65.02 1.21
CA ALA A 17 -46.52 -65.20 0.45
C ALA A 17 -46.45 -64.20 -0.72
N SER A 18 -47.56 -63.96 -1.42
CA SER A 18 -47.65 -62.96 -2.49
C SER A 18 -47.47 -61.52 -1.98
N GLU A 19 -48.14 -61.15 -0.88
CA GLU A 19 -47.99 -59.83 -0.25
C GLU A 19 -46.52 -59.59 0.18
N TYR A 20 -45.87 -60.60 0.77
CA TYR A 20 -44.46 -60.53 1.14
C TYR A 20 -43.53 -60.43 -0.07
N ALA A 21 -43.82 -61.14 -1.16
CA ALA A 21 -43.05 -61.06 -2.40
C ALA A 21 -43.11 -59.65 -3.01
N LEU A 22 -44.28 -59.03 -3.04
CA LEU A 22 -44.47 -57.64 -3.50
C LEU A 22 -43.71 -56.65 -2.60
N LEU A 23 -43.82 -56.79 -1.27
CA LEU A 23 -43.10 -55.95 -0.33
C LEU A 23 -41.58 -56.08 -0.48
N ARG A 24 -41.08 -57.31 -0.62
CA ARG A 24 -39.66 -57.59 -0.86
C ARG A 24 -39.18 -56.98 -2.17
N ALA A 25 -39.96 -57.10 -3.25
CA ALA A 25 -39.64 -56.50 -4.53
C ALA A 25 -39.56 -54.96 -4.44
N SER A 26 -40.52 -54.33 -3.77
CA SER A 26 -40.52 -52.88 -3.51
C SER A 26 -39.31 -52.43 -2.68
N PHE A 27 -38.98 -53.17 -1.61
CA PHE A 27 -37.80 -52.88 -0.79
C PHE A 27 -36.50 -52.95 -1.60
N LEU A 28 -36.31 -54.00 -2.40
CA LEU A 28 -35.12 -54.15 -3.23
C LEU A 28 -35.03 -53.05 -4.28
N ARG A 29 -36.17 -52.63 -4.85
CA ARG A 29 -36.26 -51.50 -5.77
C ARG A 29 -35.81 -50.20 -5.10
N MET A 30 -36.35 -49.86 -3.93
CA MET A 30 -35.94 -48.66 -3.17
C MET A 30 -34.45 -48.70 -2.81
N ARG A 31 -33.93 -49.86 -2.38
CA ARG A 31 -32.51 -50.02 -2.08
C ARG A 31 -31.63 -49.78 -3.30
N SER A 32 -32.02 -50.31 -4.47
CA SER A 32 -31.31 -50.07 -5.73
C SER A 32 -31.30 -48.59 -6.13
N LEU A 33 -32.45 -47.91 -6.00
CA LEU A 33 -32.57 -46.47 -6.26
C LEU A 33 -31.67 -45.64 -5.35
N PHE A 34 -31.63 -45.99 -4.06
CA PHE A 34 -30.79 -45.32 -3.09
C PHE A 34 -29.31 -45.50 -3.42
N GLU A 35 -28.86 -46.71 -3.76
CA GLU A 35 -27.46 -46.93 -4.14
C GLU A 35 -27.08 -46.17 -5.42
N ARG A 36 -27.97 -46.10 -6.42
CA ARG A 36 -27.74 -45.30 -7.64
C ARG A 36 -27.63 -43.81 -7.33
N LEU A 37 -28.52 -43.27 -6.50
CA LEU A 37 -28.45 -41.87 -6.04
C LEU A 37 -27.17 -41.62 -5.25
N LYS A 38 -26.80 -42.56 -4.39
CA LYS A 38 -25.57 -42.52 -3.60
C LYS A 38 -24.33 -42.46 -4.50
N THR A 39 -24.29 -43.23 -5.58
CA THR A 39 -23.21 -43.13 -6.58
C THR A 39 -23.15 -41.74 -7.21
N CYS A 40 -24.28 -41.11 -7.52
CA CYS A 40 -24.28 -39.74 -8.03
C CYS A 40 -23.71 -38.73 -7.01
N VAL A 41 -24.07 -38.86 -5.73
CA VAL A 41 -23.65 -37.93 -4.66
C VAL A 41 -22.17 -38.09 -4.30
N TYR A 42 -21.67 -39.32 -4.22
CA TYR A 42 -20.27 -39.59 -3.87
C TYR A 42 -19.33 -39.62 -5.09
N SER A 43 -19.84 -39.38 -6.30
CA SER A 43 -18.99 -39.28 -7.48
C SER A 43 -18.04 -38.10 -7.32
N THR A 44 -16.74 -38.37 -7.38
CA THR A 44 -15.70 -37.34 -7.41
C THR A 44 -15.74 -36.62 -8.76
N GLY A 45 -16.40 -35.47 -8.81
CA GLY A 45 -16.57 -34.67 -10.02
C GLY A 45 -16.87 -33.20 -9.72
N SER A 46 -16.92 -32.38 -10.76
CA SER A 46 -17.33 -30.97 -10.64
C SER A 46 -18.81 -30.85 -10.26
N VAL A 47 -19.19 -29.71 -9.66
CA VAL A 47 -20.59 -29.42 -9.30
C VAL A 47 -21.51 -29.46 -10.54
N ALA A 48 -21.01 -29.07 -11.71
CA ALA A 48 -21.72 -29.21 -12.97
C ALA A 48 -21.95 -30.69 -13.35
N GLY A 49 -20.92 -31.53 -13.20
CA GLY A 49 -21.02 -32.97 -13.44
C GLY A 49 -22.03 -33.67 -12.53
N PHE A 50 -22.22 -33.19 -11.29
CA PHE A 50 -23.26 -33.71 -10.39
C PHE A 50 -24.68 -33.50 -10.96
N ALA A 51 -24.96 -32.33 -11.56
CA ALA A 51 -26.26 -32.09 -12.18
C ALA A 51 -26.53 -33.03 -13.37
N ASP A 52 -25.50 -33.34 -14.16
CA ASP A 52 -25.62 -34.26 -15.29
C ASP A 52 -25.81 -35.71 -14.85
N LEU A 53 -25.16 -36.13 -13.75
CA LEU A 53 -25.40 -37.42 -13.11
C LEU A 53 -26.85 -37.54 -12.61
N LEU A 54 -27.39 -36.50 -11.97
CA LEU A 54 -28.80 -36.48 -11.55
C LEU A 54 -29.76 -36.52 -12.74
N ARG A 55 -29.45 -35.80 -13.83
CA ARG A 55 -30.27 -35.81 -15.04
C ARG A 55 -30.28 -37.19 -15.70
N THR A 56 -29.12 -37.85 -15.75
CA THR A 56 -28.97 -39.23 -16.23
C THR A 56 -29.73 -40.22 -15.34
N LEU A 57 -29.69 -40.04 -14.02
CA LEU A 57 -30.48 -40.83 -13.07
C LEU A 57 -31.98 -40.67 -13.34
N ALA A 58 -32.48 -39.44 -13.46
CA ALA A 58 -33.89 -39.17 -13.76
C ALA A 58 -34.34 -39.77 -15.11
N GLN A 59 -33.46 -39.79 -16.12
CA GLN A 59 -33.74 -40.41 -17.42
C GLN A 59 -33.76 -41.94 -17.33
N SER A 60 -32.81 -42.54 -16.63
CA SER A 60 -32.78 -44.00 -16.44
C SER A 60 -34.01 -44.52 -15.70
N LEU A 61 -34.56 -43.72 -14.77
CA LEU A 61 -35.81 -44.01 -14.07
C LEU A 61 -37.05 -43.92 -14.96
N ALA A 62 -37.00 -43.19 -16.08
CA ALA A 62 -38.13 -43.05 -16.99
C ALA A 62 -38.51 -44.37 -17.67
N LYS A 63 -37.58 -45.34 -17.67
CA LYS A 63 -37.77 -46.68 -18.24
C LYS A 63 -38.45 -47.66 -17.27
N ASP A 64 -38.51 -47.34 -15.97
CA ASP A 64 -38.75 -48.33 -14.92
C ASP A 64 -40.20 -48.39 -14.38
N ASP A 65 -41.09 -47.39 -14.58
CA ASP A 65 -42.57 -47.40 -14.29
C ASP A 65 -43.15 -45.98 -14.14
N ASP A 66 -44.49 -45.85 -14.12
CA ASP A 66 -45.18 -44.61 -13.76
C ASP A 66 -45.14 -44.27 -12.25
N ASP A 67 -45.03 -45.28 -11.37
CA ASP A 67 -44.98 -45.12 -9.90
C ASP A 67 -43.78 -44.30 -9.39
N LEU A 68 -42.76 -44.09 -10.23
CA LEU A 68 -41.58 -43.29 -9.91
C LEU A 68 -41.65 -41.85 -10.45
N ALA A 69 -42.80 -41.41 -10.99
CA ALA A 69 -42.95 -40.10 -11.62
C ALA A 69 -42.58 -38.94 -10.69
N GLU A 70 -43.03 -38.98 -9.43
CA GLU A 70 -42.73 -37.94 -8.44
C GLU A 70 -41.25 -37.91 -8.04
N PHE A 71 -40.66 -39.09 -7.79
CA PHE A 71 -39.23 -39.22 -7.50
C PHE A 71 -38.35 -38.69 -8.65
N ARG A 72 -38.71 -39.02 -9.89
CA ARG A 72 -38.05 -38.46 -11.10
C ARG A 72 -38.15 -36.95 -11.15
N LYS A 73 -39.33 -36.39 -10.86
CA LYS A 73 -39.54 -34.94 -10.85
C LYS A 73 -38.65 -34.27 -9.82
N CYS A 74 -38.55 -34.81 -8.61
CA CYS A 74 -37.67 -34.32 -7.56
C CYS A 74 -36.19 -34.31 -8.00
N ILE A 75 -35.72 -35.40 -8.62
CA ILE A 75 -34.33 -35.48 -9.12
C ILE A 75 -34.07 -34.45 -10.22
N ARG A 76 -35.02 -34.23 -11.14
CA ARG A 76 -34.88 -33.19 -12.19
C ARG A 76 -34.77 -31.79 -11.60
N VAL A 77 -35.66 -31.44 -10.66
CA VAL A 77 -35.62 -30.14 -9.97
C VAL A 77 -34.29 -29.96 -9.23
N LEU A 78 -33.78 -31.01 -8.58
CA LEU A 78 -32.48 -30.97 -7.92
C LEU A 78 -31.35 -30.72 -8.92
N ALA A 79 -31.34 -31.43 -10.06
CA ALA A 79 -30.36 -31.24 -11.12
C ALA A 79 -30.36 -29.78 -11.63
N ASP A 80 -31.55 -29.21 -11.88
CA ASP A 80 -31.67 -27.85 -12.39
C ASP A 80 -31.20 -26.79 -11.37
N LYS A 81 -31.50 -27.00 -10.07
CA LYS A 81 -30.98 -26.14 -8.99
C LYS A 81 -29.46 -26.19 -8.89
N VAL A 82 -28.88 -27.40 -8.92
CA VAL A 82 -27.42 -27.60 -8.91
C VAL A 82 -26.76 -26.93 -10.11
N SER A 83 -27.33 -27.09 -11.32
CA SER A 83 -26.84 -26.41 -12.53
C SER A 83 -26.89 -24.89 -12.39
N SER A 84 -27.96 -24.35 -11.81
CA SER A 84 -28.09 -22.91 -11.57
C SER A 84 -27.04 -22.38 -10.59
N TRP A 85 -26.81 -23.09 -9.48
CA TRP A 85 -25.79 -22.71 -8.51
C TRP A 85 -24.38 -22.83 -9.07
N SER A 86 -24.12 -23.86 -9.89
CA SER A 86 -22.81 -24.01 -10.55
C SER A 86 -22.52 -22.82 -11.47
N ARG A 87 -23.49 -22.41 -12.30
CA ARG A 87 -23.36 -21.22 -13.16
C ARG A 87 -23.19 -19.93 -12.36
N HIS A 88 -24.01 -19.74 -11.33
CA HIS A 88 -23.92 -18.55 -10.49
C HIS A 88 -22.55 -18.41 -9.79
N ARG A 89 -21.98 -19.54 -9.34
CA ARG A 89 -20.63 -19.57 -8.77
C ARG A 89 -19.57 -19.15 -9.80
N GLU A 90 -19.68 -19.63 -11.03
CA GLU A 90 -18.75 -19.26 -12.11
C GLU A 90 -18.84 -17.77 -12.46
N GLU A 91 -20.05 -17.22 -12.56
CA GLU A 91 -20.27 -15.79 -12.78
C GLU A 91 -19.69 -14.92 -11.64
N LEU A 92 -19.83 -15.36 -10.38
CA LEU A 92 -19.25 -14.66 -9.24
C LEU A 92 -17.72 -14.67 -9.28
N LEU A 93 -17.11 -15.77 -9.69
CA LEU A 93 -15.65 -15.88 -9.82
C LEU A 93 -15.12 -14.95 -10.93
N ASP A 94 -15.79 -14.89 -12.09
CA ASP A 94 -15.42 -13.94 -13.17
C ASP A 94 -15.51 -12.49 -12.70
N LYS A 95 -16.61 -12.13 -12.01
CA LYS A 95 -16.79 -10.78 -11.47
C LYS A 95 -15.69 -10.41 -10.46
N TYR A 96 -15.34 -11.32 -9.56
CA TYR A 96 -14.28 -11.09 -8.58
C TYR A 96 -12.93 -10.87 -9.28
N SER A 97 -12.58 -11.72 -10.24
CA SER A 97 -11.34 -11.58 -11.02
C SER A 97 -11.28 -10.24 -11.76
N ARG A 98 -12.39 -9.79 -12.33
CA ARG A 98 -12.47 -8.49 -13.01
C ARG A 98 -12.28 -7.32 -12.04
N ILE A 99 -12.95 -7.35 -10.90
CA ILE A 99 -12.82 -6.31 -9.86
C ILE A 99 -11.39 -6.25 -9.34
N GLU A 100 -10.78 -7.41 -9.09
CA GLU A 100 -9.38 -7.51 -8.66
C GLU A 100 -8.43 -6.86 -9.68
N ALA A 101 -8.59 -7.15 -10.98
CA ALA A 101 -7.79 -6.52 -12.03
C ALA A 101 -7.98 -4.99 -12.07
N THR A 102 -9.23 -4.49 -11.95
CA THR A 102 -9.48 -3.05 -11.92
C THR A 102 -8.90 -2.36 -10.69
N ASN A 103 -8.94 -3.02 -9.53
CA ASN A 103 -8.36 -2.50 -8.30
C ASN A 103 -6.84 -2.42 -8.39
N GLU A 104 -6.19 -3.43 -8.94
CA GLU A 104 -4.73 -3.41 -9.16
C GLU A 104 -4.33 -2.29 -10.14
N GLN A 105 -5.12 -2.05 -11.18
CA GLN A 105 -4.89 -0.92 -12.08
C GLN A 105 -5.03 0.43 -11.35
N LEU A 106 -6.11 0.63 -10.61
CA LEU A 106 -6.33 1.86 -9.84
C LEU A 106 -5.26 2.10 -8.78
N ARG A 107 -4.75 1.03 -8.16
CA ARG A 107 -3.61 1.11 -7.22
C ARG A 107 -2.36 1.64 -7.90
N LYS A 108 -2.03 1.15 -9.10
CA LYS A 108 -0.88 1.65 -9.87
C LYS A 108 -1.04 3.11 -10.26
N GLU A 109 -2.21 3.48 -10.78
CA GLU A 109 -2.51 4.87 -11.13
C GLU A 109 -2.44 5.81 -9.92
N LEU A 110 -2.85 5.32 -8.74
CA LEU A 110 -2.73 6.08 -7.50
C LEU A 110 -1.27 6.28 -7.11
N GLU A 111 -0.44 5.24 -7.20
CA GLU A 111 0.99 5.33 -6.89
C GLU A 111 1.71 6.30 -7.84
N GLU A 112 1.45 6.21 -9.15
CA GLU A 112 2.00 7.14 -10.15
C GLU A 112 1.61 8.60 -9.85
N LYS A 113 0.37 8.84 -9.41
CA LYS A 113 -0.09 10.18 -9.02
C LYS A 113 0.56 10.67 -7.73
N ILE A 114 0.81 9.80 -6.75
CA ILE A 114 1.53 10.16 -5.52
C ILE A 114 2.96 10.56 -5.86
N ASP A 115 3.65 9.80 -6.71
CA ASP A 115 5.00 10.11 -7.18
C ASP A 115 5.06 11.45 -7.91
N GLN A 116 4.03 11.79 -8.69
CA GLN A 116 3.96 13.10 -9.33
C GLN A 116 3.71 14.22 -8.31
N ALA A 117 2.76 14.04 -7.38
CA ALA A 117 2.43 15.05 -6.38
C ALA A 117 3.59 15.35 -5.41
N ASN A 118 4.42 14.35 -5.12
CA ASN A 118 5.59 14.52 -4.26
C ASN A 118 6.69 15.39 -4.91
N LYS A 119 6.75 15.48 -6.24
CA LYS A 119 7.76 16.29 -6.94
C LYS A 119 7.48 17.81 -6.88
N GLU A 120 6.23 18.20 -6.66
CA GLU A 120 5.78 19.59 -6.75
C GLU A 120 5.48 20.24 -5.37
N LYS A 121 5.79 19.53 -4.27
CA LYS A 121 5.49 20.00 -2.92
C LYS A 121 6.66 20.81 -2.34
N ILE A 122 6.36 22.01 -1.84
CA ILE A 122 7.30 22.80 -1.04
C ILE A 122 7.48 22.14 0.33
N SER A 123 8.72 21.85 0.69
CA SER A 123 9.11 21.28 1.97
C SER A 123 9.21 22.34 3.05
N PHE A 124 8.52 22.08 4.17
CA PHE A 124 8.50 22.94 5.36
C PHE A 124 9.13 22.27 6.59
N GLY A 125 9.64 21.05 6.45
CA GLY A 125 10.25 20.28 7.52
C GLY A 125 11.77 20.37 7.53
N ARG A 126 12.43 19.24 7.80
CA ARG A 126 13.85 19.07 7.49
C ARG A 126 13.98 18.97 5.97
N LEU A 127 14.81 19.83 5.40
CA LEU A 127 15.00 19.87 3.95
C LEU A 127 15.85 18.70 3.48
N GLU A 128 15.43 18.06 2.38
CA GLU A 128 16.17 16.99 1.71
C GLU A 128 16.52 17.34 0.26
N VAL A 129 17.49 16.64 -0.31
CA VAL A 129 17.90 16.84 -1.72
C VAL A 129 16.74 16.43 -2.63
N HIS A 130 16.53 17.17 -3.72
CA HIS A 130 15.42 17.05 -4.68
C HIS A 130 14.06 17.59 -4.23
N GLU A 131 13.93 18.06 -3.01
CA GLU A 131 12.72 18.75 -2.56
C GLU A 131 12.68 20.21 -3.03
N ILE A 132 11.48 20.79 -3.13
CA ILE A 132 11.31 22.22 -3.41
C ILE A 132 11.36 22.98 -2.09
N ALA A 133 12.17 24.04 -2.00
CA ALA A 133 12.21 24.92 -0.84
C ALA A 133 12.08 26.39 -1.24
N ALA A 134 11.48 27.16 -0.33
CA ALA A 134 11.36 28.61 -0.44
C ALA A 134 12.28 29.28 0.57
N PHE A 135 12.97 30.33 0.12
CA PHE A 135 13.91 31.11 0.92
C PHE A 135 13.50 32.57 0.91
N ILE A 136 13.48 33.22 2.07
CA ILE A 136 13.09 34.63 2.24
C ILE A 136 14.30 35.42 2.71
N LEU A 137 14.45 36.65 2.19
CA LEU A 137 15.47 37.59 2.65
C LEU A 137 15.17 38.01 4.10
N ASN A 138 16.07 37.68 5.02
CA ASN A 138 15.97 38.06 6.42
C ASN A 138 16.54 39.47 6.67
N SER A 139 16.31 40.00 7.88
CA SER A 139 16.82 41.33 8.28
C SER A 139 18.34 41.43 8.34
N ALA A 140 19.04 40.30 8.44
CA ALA A 140 20.51 40.22 8.37
C ALA A 140 21.04 40.25 6.92
N GLY A 141 20.15 40.26 5.92
CA GLY A 141 20.53 40.31 4.51
C GLY A 141 20.92 38.95 3.92
N HIS A 142 20.55 37.84 4.58
CA HIS A 142 20.72 36.47 4.08
C HIS A 142 19.37 35.86 3.71
N TYR A 143 19.36 34.94 2.76
CA TYR A 143 18.14 34.20 2.43
C TYR A 143 18.05 32.98 3.33
N GLU A 144 16.99 32.88 4.11
CA GLU A 144 16.74 31.77 5.03
C GLU A 144 15.52 30.96 4.56
N ALA A 145 15.61 29.64 4.66
CA ALA A 145 14.54 28.75 4.24
C ALA A 145 13.33 28.83 5.17
N ILE A 146 12.13 28.71 4.60
CA ILE A 146 10.89 28.61 5.37
C ILE A 146 10.76 27.18 5.94
N SER A 147 11.38 26.92 7.09
CA SER A 147 11.24 25.65 7.82
C SER A 147 10.48 25.84 9.13
N ARG A 148 9.59 24.89 9.46
CA ARG A 148 8.82 24.84 10.72
C ARG A 148 9.56 24.09 11.82
N THR A 149 10.44 23.16 11.46
CA THR A 149 11.00 22.18 12.40
C THR A 149 12.49 22.38 12.67
N CYS A 150 13.22 23.02 11.75
CA CYS A 150 14.67 23.19 11.87
C CYS A 150 15.10 24.57 11.35
N PRO A 151 15.55 25.50 12.21
CA PRO A 151 16.06 26.80 11.77
C PRO A 151 17.46 26.70 11.15
N ASN A 152 17.99 27.81 10.65
CA ASN A 152 19.38 27.96 10.16
C ASN A 152 19.70 27.27 8.81
N TYR A 153 18.73 27.17 7.91
CA TYR A 153 18.99 26.82 6.50
C TYR A 153 19.15 28.10 5.68
N TYR A 154 20.35 28.37 5.21
CA TYR A 154 20.68 29.55 4.42
C TYR A 154 20.92 29.19 2.97
N LEU A 155 20.45 30.04 2.05
CA LEU A 155 20.72 29.86 0.63
C LEU A 155 22.19 30.17 0.32
N SER A 156 22.82 29.31 -0.48
CA SER A 156 24.22 29.46 -0.87
C SER A 156 24.45 30.73 -1.70
N SER A 157 25.60 31.37 -1.50
CA SER A 157 25.96 32.58 -2.24
C SER A 157 26.08 32.34 -3.74
N GLU A 158 26.45 31.13 -4.17
CA GLU A 158 26.50 30.78 -5.59
C GLU A 158 25.10 30.79 -6.19
N SER A 159 24.11 30.21 -5.49
CA SER A 159 22.71 30.21 -5.94
C SER A 159 22.17 31.64 -6.02
N VAL A 160 22.47 32.47 -5.01
CA VAL A 160 22.06 33.88 -5.00
C VAL A 160 22.65 34.64 -6.18
N ALA A 161 23.96 34.49 -6.45
CA ALA A 161 24.61 35.16 -7.58
C ALA A 161 23.99 34.71 -8.91
N LEU A 162 23.86 33.40 -9.12
CA LEU A 162 23.27 32.83 -10.34
C LEU A 162 21.86 33.36 -10.64
N PHE A 163 21.08 33.69 -9.61
CA PHE A 163 19.69 34.13 -9.77
C PHE A 163 19.48 35.64 -9.65
N ALA A 164 20.39 36.37 -9.00
CA ALA A 164 20.29 37.81 -8.80
C ALA A 164 21.05 38.63 -9.85
N ASP A 165 22.06 38.06 -10.52
CA ASP A 165 22.94 38.79 -11.46
C ASP A 165 22.20 39.38 -12.67
N HIS A 166 20.97 38.93 -12.95
CA HIS A 166 20.15 39.40 -14.07
C HIS A 166 18.98 40.31 -13.64
N LEU A 167 18.80 40.57 -12.35
CA LEU A 167 17.66 41.32 -11.83
C LEU A 167 18.06 42.75 -11.41
N PRO A 168 17.23 43.75 -11.73
CA PRO A 168 17.51 45.16 -11.41
C PRO A 168 17.43 45.46 -9.90
N SER A 169 16.78 44.59 -9.13
CA SER A 169 16.66 44.68 -7.68
C SER A 169 16.86 43.31 -7.06
N ARG A 170 17.50 43.28 -5.89
CA ARG A 170 17.66 42.05 -5.11
C ARG A 170 16.28 41.48 -4.74
N PRO A 171 15.95 40.23 -5.13
CA PRO A 171 14.62 39.66 -4.90
C PRO A 171 14.37 39.40 -3.41
N ASN A 172 13.12 39.50 -2.96
CA ASN A 172 12.78 39.27 -1.55
C ASN A 172 12.69 37.79 -1.19
N TYR A 173 12.54 36.90 -2.18
CA TYR A 173 12.45 35.47 -1.98
C TYR A 173 12.98 34.70 -3.19
N PHE A 174 13.33 33.43 -2.97
CA PHE A 174 13.68 32.46 -3.99
C PHE A 174 12.91 31.16 -3.77
N VAL A 175 12.52 30.48 -4.86
CA VAL A 175 11.93 29.14 -4.82
C VAL A 175 12.70 28.27 -5.79
N GLY A 176 13.19 27.13 -5.32
CA GLY A 176 14.01 26.24 -6.14
C GLY A 176 14.04 24.81 -5.61
N GLN A 177 14.45 23.89 -6.49
CA GLN A 177 14.71 22.51 -6.11
C GLN A 177 16.09 22.40 -5.47
N ILE A 178 16.17 21.78 -4.30
CA ILE A 178 17.42 21.58 -3.57
C ILE A 178 18.31 20.60 -4.33
N VAL A 179 19.54 21.03 -4.65
CA VAL A 179 20.54 20.18 -5.30
C VAL A 179 21.64 19.74 -4.35
N HIS A 180 21.91 20.53 -3.31
CA HIS A 180 22.95 20.23 -2.33
C HIS A 180 22.64 20.89 -0.98
N ILE A 181 22.92 20.17 0.11
CA ILE A 181 22.83 20.68 1.48
C ILE A 181 24.16 20.40 2.16
N GLU A 182 24.87 21.47 2.52
CA GLU A 182 26.09 21.38 3.29
C GLU A 182 25.80 21.65 4.77
N ARG A 183 26.12 20.71 5.66
CA ARG A 183 26.01 20.91 7.11
C ARG A 183 27.31 21.46 7.67
N GLN A 184 27.24 22.59 8.34
CA GLN A 184 28.36 23.24 8.99
C GLN A 184 28.07 23.49 10.47
N ILE A 185 29.11 23.57 11.30
CA ILE A 185 29.00 23.87 12.73
C ILE A 185 29.88 25.08 13.02
N VAL A 186 29.33 26.08 13.71
CA VAL A 186 30.07 27.27 14.13
C VAL A 186 31.19 26.83 15.07
N LYS A 187 32.44 27.01 14.66
CA LYS A 187 33.62 26.71 15.49
C LYS A 187 33.58 27.58 16.74
N ALA A 188 33.50 26.94 17.92
CA ALA A 188 33.60 27.64 19.19
C ALA A 188 35.05 28.10 19.43
N LEU A 189 35.23 29.32 19.92
CA LEU A 189 36.55 29.83 20.31
C LEU A 189 37.04 29.05 21.53
N VAL A 190 38.02 28.15 21.33
CA VAL A 190 38.71 27.50 22.44
C VAL A 190 39.55 28.56 23.14
N THR A 191 39.09 29.02 24.30
CA THR A 191 39.89 29.89 25.17
C THR A 191 40.84 28.99 25.95
N THR A 192 42.07 28.82 25.46
CA THR A 192 43.12 28.11 26.19
C THR A 192 43.56 28.97 27.38
N SER A 193 42.99 28.73 28.56
CA SER A 193 43.53 29.22 29.83
C SER A 193 44.12 28.04 30.60
N VAL A 194 45.38 27.68 30.34
CA VAL A 194 46.13 26.74 31.20
C VAL A 194 47.54 27.30 31.42
N TRP A 195 47.66 27.99 32.56
CA TRP A 195 48.70 27.79 33.57
C TRP A 195 50.14 27.68 33.07
N THR A 196 50.91 28.76 33.23
CA THR A 196 52.38 28.68 33.27
C THR A 196 52.80 28.64 34.73
N GLU A 197 53.41 27.52 35.12
CA GLU A 197 54.08 27.27 36.39
C GLU A 197 55.02 28.41 36.79
N GLN A 198 54.84 28.86 38.03
CA GLN A 198 55.65 29.87 38.68
C GLN A 198 56.98 29.27 39.15
N SER A 199 58.00 29.27 38.29
CA SER A 199 59.40 29.06 38.71
C SER A 199 60.09 30.41 38.88
N ARG A 200 60.54 30.68 40.11
CA ARG A 200 61.26 31.89 40.53
C ARG A 200 62.76 31.81 40.16
N ALA A 201 63.32 33.00 39.88
CA ALA A 201 64.74 33.40 39.77
C ALA A 201 65.49 32.83 38.55
N ASP A 202 66.16 33.61 37.70
CA ASP A 202 67.22 34.55 38.05
C ASP A 202 67.55 35.55 36.90
N GLN A 203 68.02 36.73 37.29
CA GLN A 203 68.98 37.65 36.63
C GLN A 203 68.79 38.26 35.22
N LEU A 204 68.63 39.60 35.24
CA LEU A 204 69.18 40.69 34.41
C LEU A 204 69.74 40.40 32.98
N THR A 205 69.26 41.17 32.00
CA THR A 205 69.99 42.14 31.13
C THR A 205 69.15 42.41 29.87
N SER A 206 68.62 43.63 29.73
CA SER A 206 69.03 44.70 28.81
C SER A 206 68.38 44.65 27.40
N ASN A 207 67.54 45.68 27.18
CA ASN A 207 67.41 46.51 25.97
C ASN A 207 67.15 45.81 24.61
N THR A 208 66.02 46.13 23.96
CA THR A 208 65.93 46.67 22.57
C THR A 208 64.53 46.48 21.96
N GLY A 209 63.94 47.58 21.48
CA GLY A 209 63.00 47.63 20.34
C GLY A 209 61.61 46.98 20.48
N LYS A 210 60.61 47.73 20.96
CA LYS A 210 59.18 47.43 20.72
C LYS A 210 58.69 48.19 19.49
N ASP A 211 58.82 47.57 18.32
CA ASP A 211 58.01 47.94 17.16
C ASP A 211 56.56 47.49 17.39
N ARG A 212 55.67 48.47 17.55
CA ARG A 212 54.23 48.28 17.62
C ARG A 212 53.71 48.02 16.21
N LEU A 213 53.62 46.76 15.80
CA LEU A 213 52.74 46.36 14.70
C LEU A 213 51.47 45.74 15.26
N SER A 214 50.43 46.59 15.27
CA SER A 214 49.04 46.23 15.35
C SER A 214 48.69 45.30 14.19
N LEU A 215 48.42 44.03 14.49
CA LEU A 215 47.78 43.11 13.54
C LEU A 215 46.58 42.45 14.21
N ASN A 216 45.43 43.08 13.96
CA ASN A 216 44.08 42.53 13.84
C ASN A 216 43.84 41.16 14.49
N SER A 217 43.23 41.18 15.66
CA SER A 217 42.39 40.08 16.15
C SER A 217 41.20 39.91 15.19
N GLY A 218 41.37 39.06 14.17
CA GLY A 218 40.27 38.58 13.34
C GLY A 218 39.30 37.76 14.19
N SER A 219 38.24 38.41 14.67
CA SER A 219 37.10 37.73 15.28
C SER A 219 36.49 36.84 14.20
N THR A 220 36.68 35.52 14.30
CA THR A 220 36.08 34.53 13.39
C THR A 220 34.61 34.37 13.74
N SER A 221 33.82 35.43 13.52
CA SER A 221 32.36 35.35 13.52
C SER A 221 31.94 34.52 12.31
N ASN A 222 31.03 33.57 12.47
CA ASN A 222 30.39 32.96 11.31
C ASN A 222 29.60 34.03 10.54
N PRO A 223 29.42 33.87 9.22
CA PRO A 223 28.80 34.88 8.37
C PRO A 223 27.32 35.13 8.69
N TYR A 224 26.67 34.27 9.48
CA TYR A 224 25.25 34.32 9.80
C TYR A 224 24.94 34.80 11.23
N GLY A 225 25.96 35.21 12.00
CA GLY A 225 25.80 35.73 13.36
C GLY A 225 25.36 34.69 14.40
N LEU A 226 25.53 33.40 14.14
CA LEU A 226 25.09 32.31 15.01
C LEU A 226 26.02 32.09 16.23
N PRO A 227 25.52 31.53 17.34
CA PRO A 227 26.37 31.19 18.50
C PRO A 227 27.41 30.11 18.18
N GLY A 228 28.51 30.09 18.94
CA GLY A 228 29.49 29.01 18.90
C GLY A 228 28.87 27.65 19.22
N GLY A 229 29.17 26.63 18.41
CA GLY A 229 28.61 25.28 18.55
C GLY A 229 27.24 25.08 17.87
N CYS A 230 26.63 26.11 17.28
CA CYS A 230 25.38 25.96 16.53
C CYS A 230 25.61 25.32 15.15
N GLU A 231 24.68 24.46 14.76
CA GLU A 231 24.65 23.90 13.40
C GLU A 231 23.88 24.83 12.47
N TYR A 232 24.39 24.97 11.25
CA TYR A 232 23.71 25.64 10.16
C TYR A 232 23.91 24.88 8.86
N PHE A 233 23.01 25.11 7.92
CA PHE A 233 22.98 24.41 6.65
C PHE A 233 23.08 25.44 5.53
N VAL A 234 24.00 25.22 4.59
CA VAL A 234 24.10 26.00 3.37
C VAL A 234 23.47 25.19 2.25
N VAL A 235 22.43 25.74 1.64
CA VAL A 235 21.59 25.03 0.66
C VAL A 235 21.82 25.64 -0.71
N THR A 236 22.22 24.80 -1.66
CA THR A 236 22.30 25.15 -3.08
C THR A 236 21.01 24.68 -3.75
N VAL A 237 20.40 25.54 -4.56
CA VAL A 237 19.16 25.21 -5.28
C VAL A 237 19.31 25.47 -6.77
N ALA A 238 18.59 24.69 -7.58
CA ALA A 238 18.34 24.97 -8.98
C ALA A 238 16.99 25.69 -9.11
N MET A 239 16.92 26.69 -9.98
CA MET A 239 15.64 27.33 -10.31
C MET A 239 14.72 26.34 -10.99
N LEU A 240 13.46 26.33 -10.56
CA LEU A 240 12.41 25.62 -11.27
C LEU A 240 12.11 26.36 -12.58
N PRO A 241 12.04 25.66 -13.73
CA PRO A 241 11.57 26.28 -14.96
C PRO A 241 10.14 26.79 -14.72
N ASP A 242 9.87 28.03 -15.14
CA ASP A 242 8.59 28.76 -15.03
C ASP A 242 8.24 29.41 -13.68
N THR A 243 9.22 29.98 -12.97
CA THR A 243 8.95 31.01 -11.93
C THR A 243 9.05 32.45 -12.46
N ILE A 244 8.77 32.67 -13.75
CA ILE A 244 8.48 34.01 -14.28
C ILE A 244 7.15 34.44 -13.66
N ILE A 245 7.26 35.04 -12.47
CA ILE A 245 6.36 35.99 -11.84
C ILE A 245 5.12 36.23 -12.70
N HIS A 246 4.00 35.61 -12.33
CA HIS A 246 2.68 36.09 -12.72
C HIS A 246 2.56 37.53 -12.19
N SER A 247 3.00 38.50 -12.99
CA SER A 247 2.60 39.89 -12.82
C SER A 247 1.08 39.90 -12.94
N ALA A 248 0.41 40.34 -11.87
CA ALA A 248 -1.02 40.57 -11.92
C ALA A 248 -1.31 41.57 -13.05
N PRO A 249 -2.34 41.34 -13.89
CA PRO A 249 -2.71 42.31 -14.90
C PRO A 249 -3.18 43.60 -14.21
N PRO A 250 -2.80 44.79 -14.72
CA PRO A 250 -3.30 46.05 -14.19
C PRO A 250 -4.83 46.11 -14.38
N SER A 251 -5.53 46.49 -13.30
CA SER A 251 -6.96 46.78 -13.31
C SER A 251 -7.27 48.10 -14.01
#